data_AF-A0A167KAC1-F1
#
_entry.id   AF-A0A167KAC1-F1
#
_cell.length_a   1.000
_cell.length_b   1.000
_cell.length_c   1.000
_cell.angle_alpha   90.00
_cell.angle_beta   90.00
_cell.angle_gamma   90.00
#
_symmetry.space_group_name_H-M   'P 1'
#
loop_
_entity.id
_entity.type
_entity.pdbx_description
1 polymer ?
#
loop_
_entity_poly.entity_id
_entity_poly.type
_entity_poly.pdbx_seq_one_letter_code
_entity_poly.pdbx_strand_id
1 'polypeptide(L)'
;MFKKEFKRIASLENGTFYYHDKNIAVGGGVRSPRIIYLLMVDYKGYTIKIKNETGFSYHGIITCEMKTNGKPLEFELTTRSNFSSLFRRNKERFQINARHLNVEAFLKQSDILKELEQVARKDLFEPTITGVYDGSIFRLTTKYHLQFSDWTQVLEPFISFYKQWIDKYTETKH
;
A
#
# COMPACT_ATOMS: atom_id res chain seq x y z
N MET A 1 -13.74 -2.92 15.83
CA MET A 1 -12.51 -3.73 15.66
C MET A 1 -11.43 -2.92 14.95
N PHE A 2 -11.62 -2.48 13.69
CA PHE A 2 -10.61 -1.74 12.92
C PHE A 2 -10.05 -0.47 13.57
N LYS A 3 -10.89 0.37 14.22
CA LYS A 3 -10.40 1.55 14.97
C LYS A 3 -9.33 1.21 16.01
N LYS A 4 -9.47 0.08 16.71
CA LYS A 4 -8.52 -0.36 17.74
C LYS A 4 -7.18 -0.72 17.11
N GLU A 5 -7.23 -1.39 15.96
CA GLU A 5 -6.05 -1.81 15.23
C GLU A 5 -5.26 -0.63 14.67
N PHE A 6 -5.94 0.34 14.05
CA PHE A 6 -5.30 1.58 13.61
C PHE A 6 -4.65 2.36 14.76
N LYS A 7 -5.31 2.42 15.92
CA LYS A 7 -4.72 3.04 17.13
C LYS A 7 -3.50 2.27 17.64
N ARG A 8 -3.53 0.93 17.59
CA ARG A 8 -2.40 0.07 17.98
C ARG A 8 -1.21 0.36 17.08
N ILE A 9 -1.40 0.33 15.76
CA ILE A 9 -0.34 0.58 14.78
C ILE A 9 0.19 2.01 14.91
N ALA A 10 -0.69 3.02 15.05
CA ALA A 10 -0.25 4.38 15.30
C ALA A 10 0.64 4.49 16.55
N SER A 11 0.29 3.80 17.63
CA SER A 11 1.09 3.81 18.86
C SER A 11 2.43 3.08 18.67
N LEU A 12 2.44 1.95 17.95
CA LEU A 12 3.65 1.17 17.67
C LEU A 12 4.64 1.96 16.78
N GLU A 13 4.10 2.67 15.80
CA GLU A 13 4.86 3.35 14.75
C GLU A 13 5.15 4.82 15.06
N ASN A 14 4.79 5.31 16.27
CA ASN A 14 4.77 6.73 16.62
C ASN A 14 4.05 7.60 15.57
N GLY A 15 2.99 7.05 14.97
CA GLY A 15 2.15 7.70 13.97
C GLY A 15 0.93 8.39 14.56
N THR A 16 0.18 9.06 13.69
CA THR A 16 -1.11 9.71 14.02
C THR A 16 -2.26 9.01 13.32
N PHE A 17 -3.36 8.80 14.04
CA PHE A 17 -4.59 8.20 13.51
C PHE A 17 -5.76 9.19 13.54
N TYR A 18 -6.39 9.37 12.39
CA TYR A 18 -7.63 10.12 12.22
C TYR A 18 -8.75 9.21 11.75
N TYR A 19 -9.95 9.47 12.26
CA TYR A 19 -11.16 8.74 11.91
C TYR A 19 -12.27 9.72 11.52
N HIS A 20 -12.87 9.48 10.37
CA HIS A 20 -14.01 10.27 9.89
C HIS A 20 -15.20 9.35 9.60
N ASP A 21 -16.38 9.76 10.06
CA ASP A 21 -17.63 9.06 9.81
C ASP A 21 -18.67 10.09 9.38
N LYS A 22 -19.07 10.04 8.10
CA LYS A 22 -20.13 10.88 7.55
C LYS A 22 -21.03 10.07 6.64
N ASN A 23 -22.33 10.27 6.77
CA ASN A 23 -23.31 9.77 5.83
C ASN A 23 -23.31 10.62 4.55
N ILE A 24 -23.20 9.98 3.39
CA ILE A 24 -23.33 10.62 2.07
C ILE A 24 -24.68 10.26 1.45
N ALA A 25 -25.37 11.25 0.88
CA ALA A 25 -26.62 11.01 0.15
C ALA A 25 -26.31 10.31 -1.19
N VAL A 26 -27.03 9.22 -1.48
CA VAL A 26 -26.82 8.39 -2.68
C VAL A 26 -27.96 8.53 -3.70
N GLY A 27 -28.90 9.44 -3.45
CA GLY A 27 -30.12 9.62 -4.23
C GLY A 27 -31.33 8.89 -3.64
N GLY A 28 -32.54 9.30 -4.03
CA GLY A 28 -33.79 8.65 -3.62
C GLY A 28 -34.10 8.65 -2.11
N GLY A 29 -33.49 9.55 -1.32
CA GLY A 29 -33.61 9.57 0.14
C GLY A 29 -32.67 8.60 0.87
N VAL A 30 -31.87 7.81 0.15
CA VAL A 30 -30.94 6.84 0.73
C VAL A 30 -29.63 7.53 1.13
N ARG A 31 -29.15 7.24 2.33
CA ARG A 31 -27.83 7.67 2.85
C ARG A 31 -26.93 6.46 3.01
N SER A 32 -25.71 6.52 2.50
CA SER A 32 -24.69 5.49 2.71
C SER A 32 -23.60 6.01 3.64
N PRO A 33 -23.14 5.21 4.62
CA PRO A 33 -22.03 5.60 5.47
C PRO A 33 -20.76 5.73 4.62
N ARG A 34 -19.99 6.80 4.84
CA ARG A 34 -18.62 6.94 4.34
C ARG A 34 -17.71 7.05 5.55
N ILE A 35 -16.98 5.96 5.79
CA ILE A 35 -16.06 5.84 6.90
C ILE A 35 -14.64 5.89 6.34
N ILE A 36 -13.82 6.80 6.87
CA ILE A 36 -12.43 6.98 6.47
C ILE A 36 -11.53 6.73 7.68
N TYR A 37 -10.61 5.78 7.54
CA TYR A 37 -9.51 5.55 8.46
C TYR A 37 -8.24 6.13 7.82
N LEU A 38 -7.59 7.09 8.48
CA LEU A 38 -6.35 7.69 8.01
C LEU A 38 -5.26 7.49 9.06
N LEU A 39 -4.24 6.72 8.71
CA LEU A 39 -3.03 6.53 9.50
C LEU A 39 -1.88 7.26 8.81
N MET A 40 -1.15 8.06 9.56
CA MET A 40 0.05 8.76 9.12
C MET A 40 1.23 8.28 9.95
N VAL A 41 2.27 7.76 9.30
CA VAL A 41 3.49 7.30 9.96
C VAL A 41 4.65 8.13 9.41
N ASP A 42 5.32 8.86 10.30
CA ASP A 42 6.50 9.64 9.94
C ASP A 42 7.76 8.78 10.13
N TYR A 43 8.59 8.73 9.10
CA TYR A 43 9.83 7.94 9.08
C TYR A 43 10.92 8.67 8.29
N LYS A 44 12.04 8.98 8.95
CA LYS A 44 13.21 9.66 8.36
C LYS A 44 12.88 10.94 7.57
N GLY A 45 11.93 11.73 8.06
CA GLY A 45 11.51 12.98 7.42
C GLY A 45 10.55 12.81 6.23
N TYR A 46 10.03 11.60 6.03
CA TYR A 46 8.98 11.29 5.05
C TYR A 46 7.72 10.80 5.76
N THR A 47 6.55 11.07 5.18
CA THR A 47 5.26 10.66 5.74
C THR A 47 4.61 9.59 4.88
N ILE A 48 4.42 8.40 5.45
CA ILE A 48 3.63 7.31 4.88
C ILE A 48 2.17 7.54 5.26
N LYS A 49 1.31 7.82 4.27
CA LYS A 49 -0.13 8.07 4.47
C LYS A 49 -0.91 6.84 4.02
N ILE A 50 -1.63 6.22 4.94
CA ILE A 50 -2.49 5.07 4.70
C ILE A 50 -3.94 5.50 4.91
N LYS A 51 -4.73 5.43 3.85
CA LYS A 51 -6.13 5.82 3.85
C LYS A 51 -6.99 4.65 3.40
N ASN A 52 -7.90 4.22 4.28
CA ASN A 52 -8.87 3.17 4.01
C ASN A 52 -10.27 3.77 4.06
N GLU A 53 -10.98 3.71 2.94
CA GLU A 53 -12.38 4.09 2.85
C GLU A 53 -13.26 2.84 2.84
N THR A 54 -14.28 2.82 3.71
CA THR A 54 -15.29 1.76 3.81
C THR A 54 -16.70 2.37 3.77
N GLY A 55 -17.70 1.57 3.37
CA GLY A 55 -19.10 1.98 3.30
C GLY A 55 -19.56 2.17 1.85
N PHE A 56 -19.55 3.40 1.33
CA PHE A 56 -19.85 3.65 -0.09
C PHE A 56 -18.77 3.14 -1.05
N SER A 57 -17.50 3.19 -0.65
CA SER A 57 -16.37 2.64 -1.39
C SER A 57 -15.59 1.70 -0.47
N TYR A 58 -14.93 0.69 -1.02
CA TYR A 58 -14.12 -0.28 -0.27
C TYR A 58 -12.73 -0.37 -0.86
N HIS A 59 -11.90 0.64 -0.58
CA HIS A 59 -10.55 0.71 -1.11
C HIS A 59 -9.57 1.29 -0.10
N GLY A 60 -8.34 0.80 -0.17
CA GLY A 60 -7.18 1.32 0.53
C GLY A 60 -6.22 1.98 -0.44
N ILE A 61 -5.64 3.10 -0.01
CA ILE A 61 -4.54 3.75 -0.69
C ILE A 61 -3.43 4.07 0.31
N ILE A 62 -2.21 3.71 -0.04
CA ILE A 62 -1.00 4.08 0.69
C ILE A 62 -0.17 4.97 -0.23
N THR A 63 0.36 6.07 0.30
CA THR A 63 1.18 7.01 -0.46
C THR A 63 2.36 7.48 0.38
N CYS A 64 3.49 7.66 -0.29
CA CYS A 64 4.64 8.36 0.25
C CYS A 64 5.30 9.15 -0.89
N GLU A 65 5.59 10.42 -0.64
CA GLU A 65 6.24 11.32 -1.58
C GLU A 65 7.66 11.60 -1.11
N MET A 66 8.61 11.37 -2.01
CA MET A 66 10.04 11.38 -1.70
C MET A 66 10.78 12.21 -2.74
N LYS A 67 11.78 12.97 -2.29
CA LYS A 67 12.83 13.46 -3.17
C LYS A 67 13.88 12.36 -3.27
N THR A 68 14.27 12.01 -4.48
CA THR A 68 15.23 10.94 -4.77
C THR A 68 16.42 11.51 -5.55
N ASN A 69 17.51 10.76 -5.58
CA ASN A 69 18.80 11.23 -6.10
C ASN A 69 18.90 11.15 -7.64
N GLY A 70 17.79 11.34 -8.36
CA GLY A 70 17.75 11.31 -9.82
C GLY A 70 17.96 9.93 -10.46
N LYS A 71 17.96 8.84 -9.68
CA LYS A 71 18.03 7.48 -10.22
C LYS A 71 16.67 7.07 -10.81
N PRO A 72 16.61 6.34 -11.94
CA PRO A 72 15.35 5.78 -12.43
C PRO A 72 14.87 4.71 -11.43
N LEU A 73 13.72 4.98 -10.84
CA LEU A 73 13.13 4.17 -9.78
C LEU A 73 11.72 3.70 -10.16
N GLU A 74 11.27 3.98 -11.38
CA GLU A 74 9.92 3.67 -11.79
C GLU A 74 9.69 2.17 -11.92
N PHE A 75 8.57 1.75 -11.34
CA PHE A 75 8.14 0.37 -11.40
C PHE A 75 6.62 0.27 -11.22
N GLU A 76 6.12 -0.88 -11.62
CA GLU A 76 4.77 -1.34 -11.36
C GLU A 76 4.85 -2.79 -10.88
N LEU A 77 4.16 -3.07 -9.78
CA LEU A 77 3.95 -4.39 -9.24
C LEU A 77 2.44 -4.64 -9.15
N THR A 78 1.97 -5.66 -9.84
CA THR A 78 0.54 -6.03 -9.89
C THR A 78 0.36 -7.48 -9.50
N THR A 79 -0.82 -7.81 -8.98
CA THR A 79 -1.22 -9.21 -8.77
C THR A 79 -1.67 -9.80 -10.10
N ARG A 80 -1.12 -10.96 -10.45
CA ARG A 80 -1.55 -11.75 -11.60
C ARG A 80 -2.94 -12.32 -11.33
N SER A 81 -3.81 -12.25 -12.33
CA SER A 81 -5.13 -12.83 -12.25
C SER A 81 -5.05 -14.36 -12.15
N ASN A 82 -5.97 -14.96 -11.41
CA ASN A 82 -6.09 -16.42 -11.29
C ASN A 82 -6.17 -17.11 -12.66
N PHE A 83 -6.83 -16.48 -13.65
CA PHE A 83 -6.96 -17.03 -15.00
C PHE A 83 -5.62 -17.14 -15.75
N SER A 84 -4.74 -16.13 -15.58
CA SER A 84 -3.41 -16.13 -16.18
C SER A 84 -2.43 -17.12 -15.54
N SER A 85 -2.68 -17.51 -14.28
CA SER A 85 -1.85 -18.48 -13.55
C SER A 85 -2.09 -19.94 -13.92
N LEU A 86 -3.25 -20.28 -14.50
CA LEU A 86 -3.59 -21.66 -14.88
C LEU A 86 -2.70 -22.23 -15.98
N PHE A 87 -2.08 -21.36 -16.80
CA PHE A 87 -1.29 -21.76 -17.97
C PHE A 87 0.22 -21.60 -17.79
N ARG A 88 0.72 -21.34 -16.56
CA ARG A 88 2.15 -21.10 -16.30
C ARG A 88 2.68 -21.97 -15.16
N ARG A 89 3.90 -22.48 -15.33
CA ARG A 89 4.64 -23.24 -14.30
C ARG A 89 5.17 -22.36 -13.16
N ASN A 90 5.28 -21.04 -13.37
CA ASN A 90 5.79 -20.12 -12.35
C ASN A 90 4.67 -19.75 -11.36
N LYS A 91 4.92 -20.00 -10.07
CA LYS A 91 3.96 -19.83 -8.97
C LYS A 91 3.90 -18.42 -8.40
N GLU A 92 4.75 -17.50 -8.86
CA GLU A 92 4.76 -16.10 -8.40
C GLU A 92 3.44 -15.39 -8.74
N ARG A 93 2.76 -14.89 -7.71
CA ARG A 93 1.49 -14.16 -7.85
C ARG A 93 1.71 -12.70 -8.21
N PHE A 94 2.84 -12.10 -7.83
CA PHE A 94 3.18 -10.74 -8.25
C PHE A 94 3.91 -10.72 -9.60
N GLN A 95 3.50 -9.80 -10.45
CA GLN A 95 4.19 -9.42 -11.66
C GLN A 95 4.89 -8.09 -11.42
N ILE A 96 6.19 -8.04 -11.71
CA ILE A 96 7.02 -6.84 -11.54
C ILE A 96 7.45 -6.35 -12.92
N ASN A 97 7.14 -5.10 -13.22
CA ASN A 97 7.66 -4.35 -14.37
C ASN A 97 8.48 -3.19 -13.80
N ALA A 98 9.81 -3.27 -13.84
CA ALA A 98 10.69 -2.22 -13.34
C ALA A 98 11.66 -1.79 -14.44
N ARG A 99 11.93 -0.47 -14.54
CA ARG A 99 12.90 0.05 -15.53
C ARG A 99 14.35 -0.25 -15.14
N HIS A 100 14.61 -0.41 -13.85
CA HIS A 100 15.96 -0.51 -13.32
C HIS A 100 16.19 -1.84 -12.57
N LEU A 101 17.27 -2.55 -12.90
CA LEU A 101 17.58 -3.88 -12.36
C LEU A 101 17.67 -3.89 -10.82
N ASN A 102 18.24 -2.84 -10.21
CA ASN A 102 18.31 -2.78 -8.74
C ASN A 102 16.93 -2.67 -8.07
N VAL A 103 15.95 -2.05 -8.73
CA VAL A 103 14.57 -1.97 -8.22
C VAL A 103 13.91 -3.34 -8.39
N GLU A 104 14.06 -3.96 -9.55
CA GLU A 104 13.57 -5.31 -9.79
C GLU A 104 14.12 -6.32 -8.78
N ALA A 105 15.43 -6.29 -8.53
CA ALA A 105 16.10 -7.15 -7.56
C ALA A 105 15.59 -6.89 -6.14
N PHE A 106 15.43 -5.63 -5.73
CA PHE A 106 14.84 -5.29 -4.44
C PHE A 106 13.43 -5.87 -4.28
N LEU A 107 12.57 -5.67 -5.29
CA LEU A 107 11.19 -6.14 -5.24
C LEU A 107 11.11 -7.68 -5.21
N LYS A 108 11.93 -8.38 -6.01
CA LYS A 108 11.97 -9.85 -6.04
C LYS A 108 12.52 -10.48 -4.75
N GLN A 109 13.44 -9.79 -4.08
CA GLN A 109 14.11 -10.31 -2.89
C GLN A 109 13.43 -9.89 -1.57
N SER A 110 12.47 -8.95 -1.61
CA SER A 110 11.79 -8.47 -0.41
C SER A 110 10.97 -9.57 0.27
N ASP A 111 11.34 -9.95 1.48
CA ASP A 111 10.59 -10.93 2.28
C ASP A 111 9.20 -10.40 2.68
N ILE A 112 9.06 -9.09 2.82
CA ILE A 112 7.76 -8.44 3.08
C ILE A 112 6.82 -8.61 1.89
N LEU A 113 7.32 -8.49 0.66
CA LEU A 113 6.50 -8.76 -0.52
C LEU A 113 6.13 -10.24 -0.61
N LYS A 114 6.99 -11.17 -0.18
CA LYS A 114 6.62 -12.59 -0.09
C LYS A 114 5.53 -12.84 0.96
N GLU A 115 5.56 -12.12 2.08
CA GLU A 115 4.50 -12.18 3.10
C GLU A 115 3.16 -11.66 2.55
N LEU A 116 3.17 -10.49 1.90
CA LEU A 116 2.00 -9.94 1.22
C LEU A 116 1.49 -10.87 0.11
N GLU A 117 2.37 -11.60 -0.57
CA GLU A 117 1.99 -12.61 -1.54
C GLU A 117 1.25 -13.80 -0.88
N GLN A 118 1.59 -14.17 0.36
CA GLN A 118 0.83 -15.20 1.08
C GLN A 118 -0.57 -14.74 1.44
N VAL A 119 -0.74 -13.47 1.83
CA VAL A 119 -2.06 -12.86 2.04
C VAL A 119 -2.83 -12.86 0.73
N ALA A 120 -2.18 -12.46 -0.37
CA ALA A 120 -2.77 -12.52 -1.70
C ALA A 120 -3.20 -13.94 -2.03
N ARG A 121 -2.39 -14.97 -1.76
CA ARG A 121 -2.72 -16.38 -2.03
C ARG A 121 -3.96 -16.89 -1.31
N LYS A 122 -4.16 -16.49 -0.05
CA LYS A 122 -5.24 -16.98 0.81
C LYS A 122 -6.55 -16.24 0.57
N ASP A 123 -6.47 -14.96 0.26
CA ASP A 123 -7.62 -14.07 0.11
C ASP A 123 -7.77 -13.58 -1.34
N LEU A 124 -8.80 -12.77 -1.60
CA LEU A 124 -8.94 -12.08 -2.89
C LEU A 124 -8.03 -10.85 -3.01
N PHE A 125 -7.03 -10.70 -2.13
CA PHE A 125 -6.18 -9.51 -2.05
C PHE A 125 -5.32 -9.31 -3.31
N GLU A 126 -5.63 -8.24 -4.04
CA GLU A 126 -4.97 -7.88 -5.30
C GLU A 126 -4.40 -6.45 -5.27
N PRO A 127 -3.26 -6.19 -4.59
CA PRO A 127 -2.66 -4.87 -4.58
C PRO A 127 -2.02 -4.50 -5.92
N THR A 128 -1.99 -3.21 -6.20
CA THR A 128 -1.14 -2.59 -7.22
C THR A 128 -0.20 -1.61 -6.53
N ILE A 129 1.11 -1.80 -6.69
CA ILE A 129 2.15 -0.93 -6.13
C ILE A 129 2.88 -0.26 -7.29
N THR A 130 2.94 1.06 -7.28
CA THR A 130 3.63 1.84 -8.32
C THR A 130 4.60 2.83 -7.72
N GLY A 131 5.77 2.92 -8.34
CA GLY A 131 6.72 4.00 -8.16
C GLY A 131 6.73 4.85 -9.41
N VAL A 132 6.35 6.12 -9.32
CA VAL A 132 6.30 7.03 -10.47
C VAL A 132 6.89 8.38 -10.13
N TYR A 133 7.52 9.03 -11.11
CA TYR A 133 7.96 10.41 -10.99
C TYR A 133 6.86 11.38 -11.42
N ASP A 134 6.66 12.40 -10.61
CA ASP A 134 5.85 13.59 -10.87
C ASP A 134 6.79 14.80 -10.76
N GLY A 135 7.39 15.16 -11.89
CA GLY A 135 8.52 16.11 -11.93
C GLY A 135 9.73 15.60 -11.14
N SER A 136 10.13 16.32 -10.09
CA SER A 136 11.26 15.96 -9.22
C SER A 136 10.86 15.12 -7.99
N ILE A 137 9.57 14.81 -7.85
CA ILE A 137 9.04 14.05 -6.71
C ILE A 137 8.77 12.63 -7.17
N PHE A 138 9.34 11.67 -6.45
CA PHE A 138 8.99 10.27 -6.60
C PHE A 138 7.80 9.96 -5.68
N ARG A 139 6.72 9.41 -6.25
CA ARG A 139 5.54 8.98 -5.52
C ARG A 139 5.47 7.46 -5.51
N LEU A 140 5.62 6.87 -4.32
CA LEU A 140 5.32 5.47 -4.07
C LEU A 140 3.85 5.35 -3.67
N THR A 141 3.09 4.56 -4.42
CA THR A 141 1.65 4.38 -4.20
C THR A 141 1.30 2.90 -4.15
N THR A 142 0.42 2.53 -3.23
CA THR A 142 -0.21 1.21 -3.19
C THR A 142 -1.72 1.39 -3.21
N LYS A 143 -2.41 0.66 -4.08
CA LYS A 143 -3.88 0.61 -4.15
C LYS A 143 -4.35 -0.82 -3.97
N TYR A 144 -5.42 -1.02 -3.22
CA TYR A 144 -6.02 -2.35 -2.97
C TYR A 144 -7.50 -2.21 -2.60
N HIS A 145 -8.28 -3.26 -2.82
CA HIS A 145 -9.67 -3.35 -2.34
C HIS A 145 -9.69 -3.81 -0.89
N LEU A 146 -10.73 -3.45 -0.13
CA LEU A 146 -10.91 -3.90 1.26
C LEU A 146 -11.86 -5.09 1.40
N GLN A 147 -12.22 -5.71 0.28
CA GLN A 147 -13.14 -6.84 0.22
C GLN A 147 -12.40 -8.18 0.43
N PHE A 148 -11.76 -8.30 1.59
CA PHE A 148 -11.17 -9.56 2.07
C PHE A 148 -11.26 -9.65 3.60
N SER A 149 -11.08 -10.86 4.12
CA SER A 149 -11.51 -11.28 5.47
C SER A 149 -10.93 -10.43 6.61
N ASP A 150 -9.62 -10.21 6.62
CA ASP A 150 -8.93 -9.29 7.53
C ASP A 150 -8.07 -8.31 6.74
N TRP A 151 -8.65 -7.20 6.31
CA TRP A 151 -7.90 -6.20 5.56
C TRP A 151 -6.92 -5.39 6.39
N THR A 152 -6.99 -5.48 7.72
CA THR A 152 -6.01 -4.80 8.59
C THR A 152 -4.68 -5.54 8.66
N GLN A 153 -4.65 -6.85 8.35
CA GLN A 153 -3.43 -7.66 8.37
C GLN A 153 -2.32 -7.17 7.43
N VAL A 154 -2.66 -6.41 6.38
CA VAL A 154 -1.67 -5.92 5.39
C VAL A 154 -1.02 -4.60 5.78
N LEU A 155 -1.52 -3.91 6.82
CA LEU A 155 -1.08 -2.55 7.17
C LEU A 155 0.37 -2.51 7.64
N GLU A 156 0.75 -3.35 8.60
CA GLU A 156 2.13 -3.44 9.10
C GLU A 156 3.13 -3.89 8.02
N PRO A 157 2.86 -4.96 7.24
CA PRO A 157 3.70 -5.33 6.11
C PRO A 157 3.90 -4.16 5.14
N PHE A 158 2.85 -3.40 4.82
CA PHE A 158 3.01 -2.25 3.95
C PHE A 158 3.83 -1.13 4.59
N ILE A 159 3.64 -0.80 5.86
CA ILE A 159 4.47 0.20 6.55
C ILE A 159 5.94 -0.21 6.48
N SER A 160 6.22 -1.48 6.78
CA SER A 160 7.56 -2.04 6.73
C SER A 160 8.16 -1.98 5.32
N PHE A 161 7.37 -2.30 4.28
CA PHE A 161 7.80 -2.19 2.87
C PHE A 161 8.18 -0.75 2.52
N TYR A 162 7.36 0.23 2.91
CA TYR A 162 7.63 1.65 2.65
C TYR A 162 8.87 2.13 3.40
N LYS A 163 9.08 1.70 4.66
CA LYS A 163 10.30 2.00 5.41
C LYS A 163 11.56 1.44 4.73
N GLN A 164 11.53 0.17 4.30
CA GLN A 164 12.64 -0.43 3.56
C GLN A 164 12.91 0.29 2.24
N TRP A 165 11.87 0.76 1.54
CA TRP A 165 12.03 1.57 0.34
C TRP A 165 12.73 2.89 0.64
N ILE A 166 12.26 3.62 1.66
CA ILE A 166 12.86 4.88 2.12
C ILE A 166 14.33 4.66 2.45
N ASP A 167 14.64 3.63 3.24
CA ASP A 167 16.02 3.32 3.66
C ASP A 167 16.96 3.05 2.48
N LYS A 168 16.45 2.46 1.40
CA LYS A 168 17.28 2.05 0.27
C LYS A 168 17.46 3.15 -0.79
N TYR A 169 16.46 4.00 -0.99
CA TYR A 169 16.37 4.86 -2.18
C TYR A 169 16.25 6.36 -1.90
N THR A 170 16.27 6.77 -0.63
CA THR A 170 16.21 8.20 -0.25
C THR A 170 17.44 8.62 0.53
N GLU A 171 17.80 9.90 0.40
CA GLU A 171 18.75 10.54 1.31
C GLU A 171 18.05 10.84 2.63
N THR A 172 18.63 10.39 3.73
CA THR A 172 18.10 10.73 5.06
C THR A 172 18.30 12.23 5.25
N LYS A 173 17.22 12.99 5.41
CA LYS A 173 17.32 14.40 5.81
C LYS A 173 17.81 14.44 7.26
N HIS A 174 19.04 14.90 7.46
CA HIS A 174 19.59 15.26 8.77
C HIS A 174 19.03 16.60 9.23
#